data_AF-A0A7S1YP38-F1
#
_entry.id   AF-A0A7S1YP38-F1
#
_cell.length_a   1.000
_cell.length_b   1.000
_cell.length_c   1.000
_cell.angle_alpha   90.00
_cell.angle_beta   90.00
_cell.angle_gamma   90.00
#
_symmetry.space_group_name_H-M   'P 1'
#
loop_
_entity.id
_entity.type
_entity.pdbx_description
1 polymer ?
#
loop_
_entity_poly.entity_id
_entity_poly.type
_entity_poly.pdbx_seq_one_letter_code
_entity_poly.pdbx_strand_id
1 'polypeptide(L)'
;MELVQSFHNEALSVGKALLASNDDTNHPPKRLSEAITSNTDVVILVLVNEGQCDSVCFGGGGENVLGLLKEGSCVILCSTVTATWAINASTQFQTKNIHFVDCPISGGPARAATGDLSIFASGDAASLDVAMPLLKAAGKEVHIVPGGVGMGSTVKMVHQLLAGVHIAAAAEALALAAKAGIDVNQMYKIVNGAAGASWMFGDRGTRMIDSTNTEVKSALGIFVKDLDIVYSEAKKMMSPTPLASAALQQFICGAGMGLGRKDDSQVVKVYERITGVPVGGSGSGGGKTAASEEVEKGVKKNVTVIGIGAMGGGIARSILSCEEVCTVVGYDRSEELMENFHKEAIAVGKGASTTALPTELDQAVTKKTNVVVIVLVNEAQCEDVCFGGGGKGTNLLTCLQEGSCVILCSTVSATWTRKACKQFQSKGILFVDSPISGGPARAKTGDLSMFVSGDDSSLRAAMPILKSAGRHEEVHIIEGGAGMGSTVKMVHQLLAGVHIACAAEALALAAKAGVDVEQMYDIVNGAAGASWMFTDRGKRMIGSTEPEVKSALSIFVKDLDIVYSEAKALQSPIPIASVALQQFINGVGLGLAMKDDSQVVKVYESVTNIPVGKWSRMK
;
A
#
# COMPACT_ATOMS: atom_id res chain seq x y z
N MET A 1 28.23 11.94 24.34
CA MET A 1 27.78 10.53 24.21
C MET A 1 27.72 9.84 25.56
N GLU A 2 28.75 9.94 26.41
CA GLU A 2 28.75 9.33 27.75
C GLU A 2 27.62 9.82 28.67
N LEU A 3 27.30 11.12 28.67
CA LEU A 3 26.20 11.66 29.48
C LEU A 3 24.82 11.12 29.05
N VAL A 4 24.57 11.02 27.74
CA VAL A 4 23.32 10.49 27.17
C VAL A 4 23.20 8.99 27.44
N GLN A 5 24.30 8.25 27.31
CA GLN A 5 24.35 6.83 27.65
C GLN A 5 24.13 6.60 29.15
N SER A 6 24.66 7.48 30.01
CA SER A 6 24.44 7.46 31.45
C SER A 6 22.98 7.69 31.79
N PHE A 7 22.34 8.73 31.25
CA PHE A 7 20.91 9.00 31.46
C PHE A 7 20.02 7.86 30.95
N HIS A 8 20.32 7.28 29.79
CA HIS A 8 19.60 6.15 29.25
C HIS A 8 19.74 4.89 30.12
N ASN A 9 20.97 4.57 30.54
CA ASN A 9 21.24 3.44 31.42
C ASN A 9 20.61 3.63 32.80
N GLU A 10 20.64 4.85 33.34
CA GLU A 10 20.05 5.22 34.62
C GLU A 10 18.52 5.14 34.57
N ALA A 11 17.88 5.69 33.54
CA ALA A 11 16.44 5.59 33.31
C ALA A 11 15.97 4.13 33.13
N LEU A 12 16.74 3.32 32.40
CA LEU A 12 16.47 1.88 32.29
C LEU A 12 16.69 1.15 33.61
N SER A 13 17.70 1.51 34.40
CA SER A 13 17.96 0.88 35.70
C SER A 13 16.88 1.25 36.71
N VAL A 14 16.44 2.52 36.74
CA VAL A 14 15.37 3.01 37.61
C VAL A 14 14.03 2.41 37.20
N GLY A 15 13.73 2.34 35.90
CA GLY A 15 12.53 1.68 35.39
C GLY A 15 12.51 0.18 35.73
N LYS A 16 13.64 -0.52 35.58
CA LYS A 16 13.79 -1.93 35.99
C LYS A 16 13.71 -2.11 37.50
N ALA A 17 14.28 -1.21 38.29
CA ALA A 17 14.23 -1.26 39.76
C ALA A 17 12.81 -1.03 40.28
N LEU A 18 12.07 -0.07 39.72
CA LEU A 18 10.65 0.19 40.04
C LEU A 18 9.73 -0.99 39.65
N LEU A 19 10.05 -1.71 38.57
CA LEU A 19 9.31 -2.89 38.14
C LEU A 19 9.72 -4.17 38.90
N ALA A 20 10.93 -4.21 39.47
CA ALA A 20 11.47 -5.37 40.18
C ALA A 20 11.30 -5.31 41.72
N SER A 21 11.03 -4.14 42.30
CA SER A 21 10.80 -4.01 43.74
C SER A 21 9.35 -4.39 44.10
N ASN A 22 9.16 -5.62 44.60
CA ASN A 22 7.98 -6.02 45.40
C ASN A 22 8.08 -5.43 46.84
N ASP A 23 8.47 -4.17 46.97
CA ASP A 23 8.55 -3.50 48.25
C ASP A 23 7.24 -2.73 48.49
N ASP A 24 6.45 -3.21 49.44
CA ASP A 24 5.12 -2.70 49.82
C ASP A 24 5.16 -1.26 50.42
N THR A 25 6.33 -0.63 50.43
CA THR A 25 6.56 0.74 50.92
C THR A 25 6.71 1.78 49.80
N ASN A 26 6.89 1.34 48.55
CA ASN A 26 7.05 2.23 47.38
C ASN A 26 5.79 2.15 46.49
N HIS A 27 4.67 2.60 47.04
CA HIS A 27 3.45 2.71 46.22
C HIS A 27 3.66 3.78 45.14
N PRO A 28 3.29 3.50 43.87
CA PRO A 28 3.28 4.54 42.85
C PRO A 28 2.43 5.71 43.33
N PRO A 29 2.87 6.96 43.09
CA PRO A 29 2.16 8.15 43.57
C PRO A 29 0.71 8.10 43.08
N LYS A 30 -0.23 8.24 44.01
CA LYS A 30 -1.68 8.15 43.73
C LYS A 30 -2.26 9.49 43.31
N ARG A 31 -1.52 10.58 43.54
CA ARG A 31 -1.88 11.96 43.18
C ARG A 31 -0.76 12.62 42.37
N LEU A 32 -1.12 13.58 41.53
CA LEU A 32 -0.14 14.37 40.78
C LEU A 32 0.79 15.16 41.71
N SER A 33 0.29 15.66 42.84
CA SER A 33 1.08 16.38 43.86
C SER A 33 2.10 15.50 44.59
N GLU A 34 1.95 14.18 44.57
CA GLU A 34 2.94 13.23 45.08
C GLU A 34 4.02 12.93 44.02
N ALA A 35 3.65 12.96 42.73
CA ALA A 35 4.55 12.67 41.61
C ALA A 35 5.37 13.89 41.16
N ILE A 36 4.77 15.09 41.20
CA ILE A 36 5.38 16.35 40.77
C ILE A 36 5.78 17.14 42.01
N THR A 37 7.08 17.17 42.28
CA THR A 37 7.68 17.83 43.44
C THR A 37 8.45 19.09 43.01
N SER A 38 8.99 19.86 43.96
CA SER A 38 9.84 21.02 43.66
C SER A 38 11.12 20.67 42.87
N ASN A 39 11.51 19.39 42.87
CA ASN A 39 12.67 18.87 42.14
C ASN A 39 12.32 18.37 40.73
N THR A 40 11.04 18.43 40.33
CA THR A 40 10.61 18.01 38.99
C THR A 40 10.89 19.11 37.97
N ASP A 41 11.84 18.88 37.08
CA ASP A 41 12.19 19.82 36.01
C ASP A 41 11.44 19.55 34.71
N VAL A 42 11.09 18.29 34.43
CA VAL A 42 10.38 17.90 33.20
C VAL A 42 9.22 16.95 33.49
N VAL A 43 8.09 17.16 32.83
CA VAL A 43 6.94 16.23 32.79
C VAL A 43 6.70 15.78 31.36
N ILE A 44 6.69 14.46 31.13
CA ILE A 44 6.37 13.86 29.83
C ILE A 44 4.95 13.33 29.87
N LEU A 45 4.10 13.79 28.95
CA LEU A 45 2.68 13.44 28.89
C LEU A 45 2.42 12.38 27.80
N VAL A 46 2.18 11.14 28.23
CA VAL A 46 1.79 10.02 27.37
C VAL A 46 0.39 9.55 27.77
N LEU A 47 -0.62 10.19 27.19
CA LEU A 47 -2.04 10.01 27.47
C LEU A 47 -2.80 9.64 26.19
N VAL A 48 -4.07 9.22 26.34
CA VAL A 48 -4.86 8.68 25.23
C VAL A 48 -5.45 9.79 24.35
N ASN A 49 -5.95 10.88 24.94
CA ASN A 49 -6.70 11.92 24.22
C ASN A 49 -6.63 13.30 24.91
N GLU A 50 -7.13 14.32 24.21
CA GLU A 50 -7.20 15.70 24.70
C GLU A 50 -7.91 15.85 26.03
N GLY A 51 -9.04 15.15 26.25
CA GLY A 51 -9.78 15.25 27.50
C GLY A 51 -8.98 14.77 28.72
N GLN A 52 -8.16 13.73 28.55
CA GLN A 52 -7.21 13.30 29.57
C GLN A 52 -6.09 14.34 29.76
N CYS A 53 -5.55 14.88 28.67
CA CYS A 53 -4.55 15.94 28.75
C CYS A 53 -5.09 17.18 29.47
N ASP A 54 -6.31 17.64 29.17
CA ASP A 54 -6.96 18.76 29.85
C ASP A 54 -7.17 18.48 31.34
N SER A 55 -7.68 17.30 31.67
CA SER A 55 -7.89 16.92 33.07
C SER A 55 -6.59 16.92 33.87
N VAL A 56 -5.50 16.42 33.28
CA VAL A 56 -4.18 16.31 33.94
C VAL A 56 -3.47 17.66 33.99
N CYS A 57 -3.55 18.45 32.92
CA CYS A 57 -2.82 19.72 32.80
C CYS A 57 -3.52 20.87 33.51
N PHE A 58 -4.85 20.92 33.47
CA PHE A 58 -5.64 22.11 33.84
C PHE A 58 -6.82 21.84 34.79
N GLY A 59 -7.16 20.58 35.08
CA GLY A 59 -8.28 20.20 35.96
C GLY A 59 -8.01 20.39 37.47
N GLY A 60 -8.97 20.01 38.33
CA GLY A 60 -8.68 19.69 39.74
C GLY A 60 -8.34 20.84 40.71
N GLY A 61 -8.67 22.10 40.42
CA GLY A 61 -8.59 23.19 41.41
C GLY A 61 -7.17 23.54 41.90
N GLY A 62 -6.13 23.27 41.11
CA GLY A 62 -4.73 23.61 41.40
C GLY A 62 -3.78 22.42 41.56
N GLU A 63 -4.29 21.21 41.80
CA GLU A 63 -3.50 19.97 41.80
C GLU A 63 -3.34 19.38 40.38
N ASN A 64 -2.89 20.20 39.44
CA ASN A 64 -2.66 19.81 38.04
C ASN A 64 -1.23 20.17 37.60
N VAL A 65 -0.80 19.70 36.42
CA VAL A 65 0.57 19.90 35.95
C VAL A 65 0.94 21.39 35.88
N LEU A 66 0.04 22.25 35.40
CA LEU A 66 0.26 23.70 35.36
C LEU A 66 0.39 24.31 36.76
N GLY A 67 -0.36 23.81 37.75
CA GLY A 67 -0.37 24.25 39.13
C GLY A 67 0.88 23.88 39.90
N LEU A 68 1.39 22.67 39.65
CA LEU A 68 2.45 22.03 40.44
C LEU A 68 3.87 22.30 39.93
N LEU A 69 4.04 22.56 38.63
CA LEU A 69 5.36 22.85 38.06
C LEU A 69 5.85 24.26 38.43
N LYS A 70 7.16 24.35 38.68
CA LYS A 70 7.87 25.61 38.91
C LYS A 70 8.18 26.32 37.60
N GLU A 71 8.46 27.62 37.69
CA GLU A 71 8.99 28.41 36.57
C GLU A 71 10.30 27.78 36.03
N GLY A 72 10.44 27.77 34.69
CA GLY A 72 11.58 27.17 33.99
C GLY A 72 11.49 25.65 33.80
N SER A 73 10.48 24.97 34.37
CA SER A 73 10.21 23.55 34.06
C SER A 73 9.77 23.37 32.59
N CYS A 74 9.74 22.12 32.12
CA CYS A 74 9.31 21.76 30.76
C CYS A 74 8.22 20.69 30.74
N VAL A 75 7.25 20.86 29.84
CA VAL A 75 6.23 19.85 29.51
C VAL A 75 6.48 19.34 28.09
N ILE A 76 6.66 18.02 27.96
CA ILE A 76 6.80 17.33 26.67
C ILE A 76 5.50 16.57 26.39
N LEU A 77 4.75 17.00 25.39
CA LEU A 77 3.49 16.38 25.00
C LEU A 77 3.72 15.28 23.95
N CYS A 78 3.65 14.02 24.36
CA CYS A 78 3.76 12.87 23.45
C CYS A 78 2.40 12.30 22.98
N SER A 79 1.31 12.84 23.54
CA SER A 79 -0.05 12.38 23.28
C SER A 79 -0.54 12.86 21.92
N THR A 80 -1.33 12.05 21.21
CA THR A 80 -1.93 12.46 19.94
C THR A 80 -3.17 13.32 20.19
N VAL A 81 -3.04 14.62 19.90
CA VAL A 81 -4.03 15.69 20.07
C VAL A 81 -4.15 16.51 18.77
N THR A 82 -5.09 17.45 18.70
CA THR A 82 -5.15 18.46 17.64
C THR A 82 -4.04 19.51 17.83
N ALA A 83 -3.57 20.09 16.72
CA ALA A 83 -2.61 21.19 16.75
C ALA A 83 -3.15 22.41 17.53
N THR A 84 -4.46 22.68 17.39
CA THR A 84 -5.15 23.75 18.12
C THR A 84 -5.03 23.56 19.63
N TRP A 85 -5.26 22.34 20.13
CA TRP A 85 -5.12 22.04 21.55
C TRP A 85 -3.69 22.25 22.04
N ALA A 86 -2.69 21.73 21.30
CA ALA A 86 -1.28 21.86 21.67
C ALA A 86 -0.85 23.33 21.76
N ILE A 87 -1.27 24.16 20.80
CA ILE A 87 -1.01 25.61 20.80
C ILE A 87 -1.64 26.28 22.03
N ASN A 88 -2.92 26.00 22.32
CA ASN A 88 -3.61 26.57 23.48
C ASN A 88 -2.98 26.13 24.81
N ALA A 89 -2.57 24.87 24.92
CA ALA A 89 -1.88 24.34 26.08
C ALA A 89 -0.53 25.05 26.29
N SER A 90 0.26 25.22 25.23
CA SER A 90 1.52 25.97 25.28
C SER A 90 1.32 27.40 25.77
N THR A 91 0.30 28.11 25.28
CA THR A 91 -0.01 29.48 25.75
C THR A 91 -0.31 29.50 27.25
N GLN A 92 -1.03 28.51 27.77
CA GLN A 92 -1.32 28.42 29.21
C GLN A 92 -0.06 28.15 30.04
N PHE A 93 0.79 27.21 29.63
CA PHE A 93 2.07 26.95 30.32
C PHE A 93 3.02 28.13 30.28
N GLN A 94 3.06 28.89 29.18
CA GLN A 94 3.85 30.11 29.06
C GLN A 94 3.46 31.20 30.05
N THR A 95 2.21 31.25 30.54
CA THR A 95 1.80 32.22 31.59
C THR A 95 2.58 32.06 32.90
N LYS A 96 3.16 30.89 33.14
CA LYS A 96 4.04 30.59 34.29
C LYS A 96 5.51 30.39 33.89
N ASN A 97 5.87 30.80 32.66
CA ASN A 97 7.21 30.62 32.11
C ASN A 97 7.68 29.15 32.17
N ILE A 98 6.76 28.23 31.85
CA ILE A 98 7.03 26.79 31.68
C ILE A 98 7.22 26.50 30.19
N HIS A 99 8.32 25.84 29.84
CA HIS A 99 8.61 25.38 28.48
C HIS A 99 7.59 24.33 28.02
N PHE A 100 7.28 24.33 26.73
CA PHE A 100 6.34 23.37 26.15
C PHE A 100 6.84 22.86 24.80
N VAL A 101 6.88 21.54 24.65
CA VAL A 101 7.24 20.87 23.39
C VAL A 101 6.10 19.97 22.94
N ASP A 102 5.55 20.26 21.76
CA ASP A 102 4.60 19.38 21.06
C ASP A 102 5.38 18.28 20.35
N CYS A 103 5.25 17.05 20.84
CA CYS A 103 6.20 15.98 20.62
C CYS A 103 5.53 14.59 20.42
N PRO A 104 4.48 14.45 19.58
CA PRO A 104 3.84 13.16 19.39
C PRO A 104 4.82 12.10 18.88
N ILE A 105 4.53 10.86 19.24
CA ILE A 105 5.43 9.72 19.03
C ILE A 105 4.81 8.63 18.15
N SER A 106 5.65 7.78 17.58
CA SER A 106 5.27 6.60 16.80
C SER A 106 6.23 5.44 17.07
N GLY A 107 5.73 4.21 16.95
CA GLY A 107 6.51 2.97 17.14
C GLY A 107 5.95 1.98 18.15
N GLY A 108 4.95 2.38 18.94
CA GLY A 108 4.27 1.51 19.90
C GLY A 108 5.13 1.08 21.09
N PRO A 109 4.60 0.23 22.00
CA PRO A 109 5.27 -0.14 23.24
C PRO A 109 6.63 -0.82 23.05
N ALA A 110 6.76 -1.65 22.01
CA ALA A 110 8.01 -2.37 21.73
C ALA A 110 9.18 -1.42 21.43
N ARG A 111 8.97 -0.40 20.58
CA ARG A 111 10.00 0.61 20.27
C ARG A 111 10.21 1.59 21.43
N ALA A 112 9.16 1.87 22.21
CA ALA A 112 9.31 2.66 23.44
C ALA A 112 10.28 1.99 24.44
N ALA A 113 10.16 0.67 24.63
CA ALA A 113 10.99 -0.08 25.56
C ALA A 113 12.48 -0.13 25.17
N THR A 114 12.79 0.03 23.88
CA THR A 114 14.17 0.01 23.37
C THR A 114 14.74 1.40 23.10
N GLY A 115 14.00 2.48 23.35
CA GLY A 115 14.41 3.84 23.01
C GLY A 115 14.42 4.10 21.50
N ASP A 116 13.69 3.31 20.72
CA ASP A 116 13.66 3.35 19.26
C ASP A 116 12.45 4.11 18.70
N LEU A 117 11.77 4.94 19.46
CA LEU A 117 10.61 5.70 18.95
C LEU A 117 11.00 6.62 17.78
N SER A 118 10.06 6.84 16.87
CA SER A 118 10.11 7.99 15.96
C SER A 118 9.35 9.14 16.64
N ILE A 119 10.01 10.28 16.81
CA ILE A 119 9.54 11.43 17.57
C ILE A 119 9.40 12.63 16.63
N PHE A 120 8.26 13.32 16.69
CA PHE A 120 7.99 14.52 15.90
C PHE A 120 7.89 15.73 16.83
N ALA A 121 9.02 16.40 17.09
CA ALA A 121 9.11 17.47 18.09
C ALA A 121 9.02 18.85 17.45
N SER A 122 8.22 19.73 18.04
CA SER A 122 8.04 21.12 17.61
C SER A 122 7.86 22.03 18.82
N GLY A 123 8.40 23.24 18.72
CA GLY A 123 8.44 24.21 19.81
C GLY A 123 9.40 25.35 19.49
N ASP A 124 9.53 26.31 20.40
CA ASP A 124 10.61 27.30 20.31
C ASP A 124 11.97 26.66 20.64
N ALA A 125 13.06 27.33 20.24
CA ALA A 125 14.41 26.80 20.39
C ALA A 125 14.78 26.51 21.85
N ALA A 126 14.38 27.37 22.80
CA ALA A 126 14.71 27.17 24.20
C ALA A 126 13.99 25.95 24.78
N SER A 127 12.70 25.79 24.47
CA SER A 127 11.94 24.59 24.88
C SER A 127 12.50 23.31 24.27
N LEU A 128 12.90 23.35 22.99
CA LEU A 128 13.52 22.21 22.31
C LEU A 128 14.90 21.85 22.90
N ASP A 129 15.73 22.84 23.24
CA ASP A 129 17.05 22.60 23.84
C ASP A 129 16.93 21.88 25.19
N VAL A 130 15.94 22.25 26.02
CA VAL A 130 15.64 21.58 27.29
C VAL A 130 15.20 20.13 27.08
N ALA A 131 14.33 19.89 26.09
CA ALA A 131 13.78 18.55 25.84
C ALA A 131 14.76 17.61 25.12
N MET A 132 15.66 18.13 24.29
CA MET A 132 16.48 17.36 23.34
C MET A 132 17.23 16.17 23.95
N PRO A 133 17.88 16.27 25.13
CA PRO A 133 18.55 15.12 25.73
C PRO A 133 17.60 13.95 26.01
N LEU A 134 16.38 14.25 26.47
CA LEU A 134 15.35 13.25 26.76
C LEU A 134 14.78 12.64 25.48
N LEU A 135 14.54 13.47 24.46
CA LEU A 135 14.05 13.00 23.16
C LEU A 135 15.05 12.02 22.51
N LYS A 136 16.35 12.33 22.56
CA LYS A 136 17.41 11.44 22.07
C LYS A 136 17.56 10.14 22.86
N ALA A 137 17.17 10.14 24.13
CA ALA A 137 17.20 8.92 24.96
C ALA A 137 15.99 8.01 24.68
N ALA A 138 14.86 8.58 24.26
CA ALA A 138 13.60 7.87 24.02
C ALA A 138 13.39 7.47 22.53
N GLY A 139 14.07 8.14 21.59
CA GLY A 139 13.87 7.94 20.17
C GLY A 139 15.16 7.73 19.39
N LYS A 140 15.12 6.76 18.47
CA LYS A 140 16.15 6.54 17.45
C LYS A 140 16.12 7.62 16.38
N GLU A 141 14.92 8.13 16.08
CA GLU A 141 14.69 9.19 15.09
C GLU A 141 13.95 10.35 15.75
N VAL A 142 14.65 11.46 15.96
CA VAL A 142 14.07 12.70 16.49
C VAL A 142 13.98 13.71 15.37
N HIS A 143 12.77 13.92 14.85
CA HIS A 143 12.50 14.89 13.79
C HIS A 143 12.05 16.21 14.41
N ILE A 144 12.82 17.27 14.18
CA ILE A 144 12.41 18.63 14.55
C ILE A 144 11.55 19.20 13.44
N VAL A 145 10.28 19.44 13.74
CA VAL A 145 9.29 19.97 12.81
C VAL A 145 9.24 21.50 12.95
N PRO A 146 9.60 22.26 11.91
CA PRO A 146 9.63 23.71 11.98
C PRO A 146 8.22 24.30 12.00
N GLY A 147 8.04 25.45 12.67
CA GLY A 147 6.77 26.19 12.70
C GLY A 147 6.17 26.36 14.08
N GLY A 148 6.88 25.92 15.11
CA GLY A 148 6.46 26.06 16.50
C GLY A 148 5.46 24.98 16.91
N VAL A 149 4.94 25.14 18.11
CA VAL A 149 3.98 24.20 18.73
C VAL A 149 2.78 23.98 17.80
N GLY A 150 2.34 22.73 17.70
CA GLY A 150 1.24 22.29 16.86
C GLY A 150 1.72 21.56 15.60
N MET A 151 2.94 21.82 15.14
CA MET A 151 3.48 21.19 13.93
C MET A 151 3.87 19.72 14.11
N GLY A 152 4.30 19.33 15.31
CA GLY A 152 4.48 17.92 15.65
C GLY A 152 3.15 17.18 15.56
N SER A 153 2.10 17.73 16.17
CA SER A 153 0.73 17.22 16.11
C SER A 153 0.17 17.19 14.68
N THR A 154 0.43 18.21 13.85
CA THR A 154 0.03 18.23 12.44
C THR A 154 0.73 17.13 11.61
N VAL A 155 2.04 16.93 11.78
CA VAL A 155 2.77 15.83 11.13
C VAL A 155 2.20 14.48 11.56
N LYS A 156 1.93 14.32 12.86
CA LYS A 156 1.31 13.09 13.39
C LYS A 156 -0.07 12.85 12.80
N MET A 157 -0.89 13.88 12.64
CA MET A 157 -2.20 13.80 12.01
C MET A 157 -2.10 13.28 10.56
N VAL A 158 -1.22 13.85 9.74
CA VAL A 158 -1.02 13.37 8.35
C VAL A 158 -0.51 11.92 8.35
N HIS A 159 0.38 11.57 9.28
CA HIS A 159 0.86 10.20 9.44
C HIS A 159 -0.28 9.23 9.79
N GLN A 160 -1.19 9.63 10.67
CA GLN A 160 -2.33 8.79 11.06
C GLN A 160 -3.40 8.67 9.98
N LEU A 161 -3.51 9.64 9.07
CA LEU A 161 -4.31 9.50 7.85
C LEU A 161 -3.84 8.28 7.05
N LEU A 162 -2.55 8.23 6.70
CA LEU A 162 -1.95 7.12 5.96
C LEU A 162 -2.14 5.79 6.68
N ALA A 163 -1.79 5.75 7.97
CA ALA A 163 -1.89 4.56 8.80
C ALA A 163 -3.34 4.01 8.83
N GLY A 164 -4.33 4.86 9.11
CA GLY A 164 -5.72 4.43 9.22
C GLY A 164 -6.31 3.95 7.91
N VAL A 165 -6.04 4.65 6.80
CA VAL A 165 -6.47 4.22 5.46
C VAL A 165 -5.81 2.90 5.07
N HIS A 166 -4.51 2.72 5.32
CA HIS A 166 -3.81 1.48 5.02
C HIS A 166 -4.35 0.28 5.81
N ILE A 167 -4.72 0.45 7.10
CA ILE A 167 -5.36 -0.63 7.88
C ILE A 167 -6.74 -0.97 7.31
N ALA A 168 -7.57 0.03 7.03
CA ALA A 168 -8.90 -0.19 6.47
C ALA A 168 -8.84 -0.85 5.08
N ALA A 169 -7.88 -0.45 4.25
CA ALA A 169 -7.63 -1.05 2.94
C ALA A 169 -7.12 -2.49 3.04
N ALA A 170 -6.27 -2.80 4.02
CA ALA A 170 -5.83 -4.18 4.28
C ALA A 170 -7.00 -5.09 4.66
N ALA A 171 -7.89 -4.63 5.54
CA ALA A 171 -9.11 -5.34 5.91
C ALA A 171 -10.05 -5.56 4.72
N GLU A 172 -10.27 -4.52 3.91
CA GLU A 172 -11.09 -4.57 2.69
C GLU A 172 -10.53 -5.59 1.68
N ALA A 173 -9.21 -5.53 1.43
CA ALA A 173 -8.52 -6.40 0.48
C ALA A 173 -8.56 -7.88 0.92
N LEU A 174 -8.27 -8.17 2.20
CA LEU A 174 -8.29 -9.54 2.71
C LEU A 174 -9.72 -10.11 2.75
N ALA A 175 -10.72 -9.29 3.09
CA ALA A 175 -12.12 -9.72 3.04
C ALA A 175 -12.59 -9.97 1.61
N LEU A 176 -12.19 -9.13 0.64
CA LEU A 176 -12.45 -9.36 -0.77
C LEU A 176 -11.78 -10.65 -1.27
N ALA A 177 -10.52 -10.89 -0.87
CA ALA A 177 -9.80 -12.12 -1.21
C ALA A 177 -10.51 -13.37 -0.67
N ALA A 178 -10.89 -13.35 0.61
CA ALA A 178 -11.64 -14.44 1.23
C ALA A 178 -12.99 -14.67 0.54
N LYS A 179 -13.74 -13.60 0.26
CA LYS A 179 -15.03 -13.67 -0.45
C LYS A 179 -14.89 -14.21 -1.87
N ALA A 180 -13.77 -13.94 -2.53
CA ALA A 180 -13.47 -14.44 -3.86
C ALA A 180 -12.88 -15.86 -3.88
N GLY A 181 -12.70 -16.49 -2.70
CA GLY A 181 -12.18 -17.85 -2.57
C GLY A 181 -10.66 -17.97 -2.73
N ILE A 182 -9.92 -16.87 -2.55
CA ILE A 182 -8.44 -16.90 -2.54
C ILE A 182 -7.95 -17.37 -1.16
N ASP A 183 -6.89 -18.18 -1.12
CA ASP A 183 -6.14 -18.41 0.11
C ASP A 183 -5.51 -17.09 0.59
N VAL A 184 -6.05 -16.55 1.68
CA VAL A 184 -5.63 -15.28 2.27
C VAL A 184 -4.18 -15.31 2.77
N ASN A 185 -3.63 -16.47 3.11
CA ASN A 185 -2.21 -16.60 3.50
C ASN A 185 -1.31 -16.45 2.28
N GLN A 186 -1.67 -17.10 1.17
CA GLN A 186 -0.97 -16.92 -0.10
C GLN A 186 -1.09 -15.46 -0.57
N MET A 187 -2.28 -14.86 -0.47
CA MET A 187 -2.50 -13.45 -0.80
C MET A 187 -1.61 -12.53 0.05
N TYR A 188 -1.55 -12.74 1.36
CA TYR A 188 -0.71 -11.96 2.27
C TYR A 188 0.78 -12.03 1.88
N LYS A 189 1.29 -13.23 1.56
CA LYS A 189 2.68 -13.41 1.11
C LYS A 189 2.95 -12.68 -0.21
N ILE A 190 2.05 -12.82 -1.18
CA ILE A 190 2.16 -12.17 -2.49
C ILE A 190 2.22 -10.66 -2.35
N VAL A 191 1.30 -10.05 -1.59
CA VAL A 191 1.21 -8.60 -1.46
C VAL A 191 2.45 -8.01 -0.80
N ASN A 192 3.01 -8.63 0.23
CA ASN A 192 4.20 -8.10 0.93
C ASN A 192 5.46 -8.03 0.05
N GLY A 193 5.54 -8.83 -1.02
CA GLY A 193 6.61 -8.76 -2.01
C GLY A 193 6.32 -7.83 -3.20
N ALA A 194 5.17 -7.15 -3.21
CA ALA A 194 4.64 -6.52 -4.40
C ALA A 194 4.18 -5.07 -4.18
N ALA A 195 3.74 -4.44 -5.26
CA ALA A 195 3.38 -3.02 -5.32
C ALA A 195 2.22 -2.63 -4.37
N GLY A 196 1.38 -3.60 -3.99
CA GLY A 196 0.31 -3.43 -3.00
C GLY A 196 0.78 -3.37 -1.54
N ALA A 197 2.06 -3.57 -1.24
CA ALA A 197 2.55 -3.61 0.14
C ALA A 197 2.41 -2.27 0.89
N SER A 198 2.05 -2.35 2.16
CA SER A 198 2.19 -1.27 3.15
C SER A 198 2.66 -1.83 4.48
N TRP A 199 3.25 -0.98 5.32
CA TRP A 199 3.67 -1.40 6.66
C TRP A 199 2.48 -1.94 7.46
N MET A 200 1.33 -1.26 7.37
CA MET A 200 0.09 -1.69 8.03
C MET A 200 -0.48 -2.98 7.47
N PHE A 201 -0.40 -3.23 6.15
CA PHE A 201 -0.80 -4.52 5.60
C PHE A 201 0.08 -5.65 6.14
N GLY A 202 1.41 -5.46 6.16
CA GLY A 202 2.35 -6.46 6.67
C GLY A 202 2.11 -6.79 8.14
N ASP A 203 1.87 -5.78 8.98
CA ASP A 203 1.75 -5.97 10.43
C ASP A 203 0.32 -6.27 10.91
N ARG A 204 -0.72 -5.65 10.32
CA ARG A 204 -2.13 -5.92 10.68
C ARG A 204 -2.72 -7.09 9.92
N GLY A 205 -2.28 -7.35 8.70
CA GLY A 205 -2.81 -8.45 7.88
C GLY A 205 -2.62 -9.81 8.54
N THR A 206 -1.48 -10.06 9.18
CA THR A 206 -1.26 -11.30 9.96
C THR A 206 -2.28 -11.46 11.08
N ARG A 207 -2.57 -10.38 11.81
CA ARG A 207 -3.54 -10.34 12.91
C ARG A 207 -4.99 -10.41 12.45
N MET A 208 -5.28 -9.96 11.23
CA MET A 208 -6.58 -10.14 10.58
C MET A 208 -6.82 -11.60 10.22
N ILE A 209 -5.78 -12.29 9.73
CA ILE A 209 -5.82 -13.71 9.36
C ILE A 209 -5.88 -14.58 10.62
N ASP A 210 -4.97 -14.37 11.58
CA ASP A 210 -4.91 -15.08 12.86
C ASP A 210 -5.77 -14.38 13.94
N SER A 211 -7.07 -14.32 13.68
CA SER A 211 -8.02 -13.56 14.52
C SER A 211 -8.40 -14.27 15.84
N THR A 212 -7.90 -15.48 16.10
CA THR A 212 -8.18 -16.21 17.35
C THR A 212 -7.15 -15.83 18.42
N ASN A 213 -7.54 -14.89 19.29
CA ASN A 213 -6.76 -14.47 20.48
C ASN A 213 -5.64 -13.43 20.21
N THR A 214 -5.91 -12.46 19.33
CA THR A 214 -5.01 -11.32 19.07
C THR A 214 -4.80 -10.48 20.34
N GLU A 215 -3.55 -10.38 20.78
CA GLU A 215 -3.11 -9.40 21.79
C GLU A 215 -3.49 -7.97 21.33
N VAL A 216 -4.09 -7.17 22.22
CA VAL A 216 -4.43 -5.77 21.90
C VAL A 216 -3.15 -4.94 21.96
N LYS A 217 -2.53 -4.73 20.80
CA LYS A 217 -1.33 -3.87 20.68
C LYS A 217 -1.70 -2.41 20.46
N SER A 218 -2.84 -2.17 19.82
CA SER A 218 -3.43 -0.86 19.59
C SER A 218 -4.93 -1.03 19.45
N ALA A 219 -5.71 -0.32 20.27
CA ALA A 219 -7.16 -0.51 20.27
C ALA A 219 -7.81 0.13 19.04
N LEU A 220 -8.84 -0.50 18.49
CA LEU A 220 -9.63 -0.01 17.37
C LEU A 220 -10.15 1.42 17.61
N GLY A 221 -10.56 1.72 18.85
CA GLY A 221 -11.00 3.06 19.25
C GLY A 221 -9.93 4.15 19.14
N ILE A 222 -8.63 3.81 19.10
CA ILE A 222 -7.55 4.77 18.81
C ILE A 222 -7.67 5.28 17.38
N PHE A 223 -7.98 4.41 16.40
CA PHE A 223 -8.17 4.84 15.01
C PHE A 223 -9.48 5.59 14.79
N VAL A 224 -10.52 5.34 15.60
CA VAL A 224 -11.71 6.22 15.63
C VAL A 224 -11.28 7.64 16.03
N LYS A 225 -10.53 7.77 17.13
CA LYS A 225 -10.04 9.07 17.63
C LYS A 225 -9.10 9.76 16.62
N ASP A 226 -8.10 9.04 16.12
CA ASP A 226 -7.06 9.64 15.28
C ASP A 226 -7.59 10.08 13.92
N LEU A 227 -8.44 9.29 13.27
CA LEU A 227 -9.06 9.69 12.01
C LEU A 227 -10.14 10.76 12.20
N ASP A 228 -10.77 10.86 13.38
CA ASP A 228 -11.65 11.98 13.72
C ASP A 228 -10.87 13.30 13.87
N ILE A 229 -9.66 13.27 14.45
CA ILE A 229 -8.74 14.41 14.45
C ILE A 229 -8.40 14.82 13.00
N VAL A 230 -8.03 13.86 12.16
CA VAL A 230 -7.76 14.11 10.73
C VAL A 230 -8.95 14.79 10.06
N TYR A 231 -10.14 14.21 10.19
CA TYR A 231 -11.37 14.74 9.59
C TYR A 231 -11.69 16.15 10.10
N SER A 232 -11.65 16.35 11.41
CA SER A 232 -12.01 17.62 12.05
C SER A 232 -11.07 18.76 11.68
N GLU A 233 -9.76 18.52 11.69
CA GLU A 233 -8.76 19.54 11.32
C GLU A 233 -8.76 19.80 9.81
N ALA A 234 -8.88 18.75 8.98
CA ALA A 234 -9.00 18.91 7.53
C ALA A 234 -10.24 19.74 7.16
N LYS A 235 -11.37 19.50 7.84
CA LYS A 235 -12.60 20.30 7.69
C LYS A 235 -12.38 21.77 8.05
N LYS A 236 -11.68 22.08 9.15
CA LYS A 236 -11.34 23.47 9.53
C LYS A 236 -10.49 24.16 8.45
N MET A 237 -9.58 23.42 7.83
CA MET A 237 -8.72 23.93 6.75
C MET A 237 -9.37 23.92 5.37
N MET A 238 -10.60 23.42 5.23
CA MET A 238 -11.27 23.17 3.95
C MET A 238 -10.41 22.29 3.02
N SER A 239 -9.72 21.30 3.59
CA SER A 239 -8.94 20.29 2.85
C SER A 239 -9.75 19.01 2.72
N PRO A 240 -10.04 18.51 1.50
CA PRO A 240 -10.80 17.28 1.35
C PRO A 240 -9.96 16.06 1.73
N THR A 241 -10.49 15.21 2.61
CA THR A 241 -9.88 13.93 3.03
C THR A 241 -10.86 12.73 2.83
N PRO A 242 -11.33 12.48 1.61
CA PRO A 242 -12.36 11.48 1.34
C PRO A 242 -11.93 10.05 1.69
N LEU A 243 -10.67 9.65 1.49
CA LEU A 243 -10.18 8.31 1.84
C LEU A 243 -10.11 8.15 3.36
N ALA A 244 -9.56 9.15 4.07
CA ALA A 244 -9.56 9.15 5.53
C ALA A 244 -10.98 9.06 6.11
N SER A 245 -11.92 9.80 5.51
CA SER A 245 -13.32 9.81 5.90
C SER A 245 -13.97 8.44 5.69
N ALA A 246 -13.71 7.78 4.56
CA ALA A 246 -14.21 6.43 4.30
C ALA A 246 -13.63 5.39 5.28
N ALA A 247 -12.34 5.51 5.60
CA ALA A 247 -11.68 4.67 6.59
C ALA A 247 -12.26 4.89 8.00
N LEU A 248 -12.46 6.14 8.42
CA LEU A 248 -13.07 6.50 9.69
C LEU A 248 -14.42 5.81 9.88
N GLN A 249 -15.27 5.79 8.84
CA GLN A 249 -16.55 5.10 8.91
C GLN A 249 -16.42 3.59 9.17
N GLN A 250 -15.39 2.93 8.66
CA GLN A 250 -15.16 1.50 8.96
C GLN A 250 -14.78 1.28 10.42
N PHE A 251 -13.95 2.15 10.98
CA PHE A 251 -13.61 2.10 12.41
C PHE A 251 -14.82 2.44 13.30
N ILE A 252 -15.67 3.39 12.90
CA ILE A 252 -16.94 3.67 13.60
C ILE A 252 -17.86 2.44 13.57
N CYS A 253 -18.02 1.79 12.42
CA CYS A 253 -18.77 0.53 12.32
C CYS A 253 -18.22 -0.54 13.28
N GLY A 254 -16.89 -0.74 13.29
CA GLY A 254 -16.25 -1.70 14.20
C GLY A 254 -16.48 -1.35 15.68
N ALA A 255 -16.36 -0.08 16.05
CA ALA A 255 -16.68 0.38 17.40
C ALA A 255 -18.16 0.15 17.77
N GLY A 256 -19.08 0.41 16.84
CA GLY A 256 -20.51 0.13 16.98
C GLY A 256 -20.83 -1.35 17.13
N MET A 257 -19.98 -2.24 16.61
CA MET A 257 -20.02 -3.69 16.84
C MET A 257 -19.43 -4.11 18.21
N GLY A 258 -19.04 -3.16 19.07
CA GLY A 258 -18.44 -3.42 20.37
C GLY A 258 -16.93 -3.73 20.31
N LEU A 259 -16.28 -3.51 19.17
CA LEU A 259 -14.86 -3.83 18.98
C LEU A 259 -13.91 -2.70 19.40
N GLY A 260 -14.41 -1.59 19.96
CA GLY A 260 -13.59 -0.41 20.26
C GLY A 260 -12.38 -0.66 21.18
N ARG A 261 -12.47 -1.64 22.08
CA ARG A 261 -11.35 -2.07 22.96
C ARG A 261 -10.56 -3.27 22.42
N LYS A 262 -10.95 -3.83 21.28
CA LYS A 262 -10.23 -4.90 20.60
C LYS A 262 -9.11 -4.29 19.75
N ASP A 263 -8.20 -5.14 19.30
CA ASP A 263 -7.09 -4.72 18.44
C ASP A 263 -7.62 -4.07 17.15
N ASP A 264 -6.92 -3.06 16.65
CA ASP A 264 -7.29 -2.30 15.44
C ASP A 264 -7.38 -3.18 14.18
N SER A 265 -6.67 -4.32 14.12
CA SER A 265 -6.83 -5.35 13.09
C SER A 265 -8.24 -5.91 13.01
N GLN A 266 -9.02 -5.86 14.10
CA GLN A 266 -10.38 -6.38 14.15
C GLN A 266 -11.38 -5.54 13.35
N VAL A 267 -10.96 -4.43 12.73
CA VAL A 267 -11.79 -3.73 11.72
C VAL A 267 -12.16 -4.65 10.55
N VAL A 268 -11.39 -5.71 10.28
CA VAL A 268 -11.75 -6.76 9.30
C VAL A 268 -13.10 -7.42 9.59
N LYS A 269 -13.51 -7.50 10.87
CA LYS A 269 -14.80 -8.08 11.28
C LYS A 269 -15.99 -7.30 10.73
N VAL A 270 -15.83 -6.01 10.42
CA VAL A 270 -16.87 -5.21 9.73
C VAL A 270 -17.17 -5.82 8.37
N TYR A 271 -16.12 -6.16 7.61
CA TYR A 271 -16.28 -6.76 6.29
C TYR A 271 -16.77 -8.21 6.38
N GLU A 272 -16.21 -9.03 7.29
CA GLU A 272 -16.69 -10.41 7.49
C GLU A 272 -18.19 -10.45 7.83
N ARG A 273 -18.66 -9.49 8.64
CA ARG A 273 -20.08 -9.37 8.99
C ARG A 273 -20.97 -9.09 7.78
N ILE A 274 -20.49 -8.28 6.83
CA ILE A 274 -21.24 -7.92 5.62
C ILE A 274 -21.17 -9.04 4.58
N THR A 275 -19.99 -9.61 4.35
CA THR A 275 -19.78 -10.62 3.30
C THR A 275 -20.27 -12.01 3.70
N GLY A 276 -20.39 -12.27 5.02
CA GLY A 276 -20.68 -13.56 5.60
C GLY A 276 -19.51 -14.56 5.51
N VAL A 277 -18.32 -14.10 5.12
CA VAL A 277 -17.14 -14.95 4.92
C VAL A 277 -16.02 -14.48 5.86
N PRO A 278 -15.52 -15.33 6.77
CA PRO A 278 -14.41 -14.97 7.62
C PRO A 278 -13.09 -14.92 6.84
N VAL A 279 -12.20 -14.00 7.20
CA VAL A 279 -10.82 -13.96 6.70
C VAL A 279 -9.97 -15.03 7.39
N GLY A 280 -10.19 -15.24 8.69
CA GLY A 280 -9.56 -16.34 9.43
C GLY A 280 -10.23 -17.69 9.15
N GLY A 281 -9.43 -18.74 8.91
CA GLY A 281 -9.93 -20.11 8.74
C GLY A 281 -10.38 -20.48 7.32
N SER A 282 -10.30 -19.57 6.35
CA SER A 282 -10.51 -19.87 4.93
C SER A 282 -9.31 -20.63 4.36
N GLY A 283 -9.35 -21.97 4.50
CA GLY A 283 -8.56 -22.91 3.69
C GLY A 283 -7.05 -22.86 3.86
N SER A 284 -6.50 -23.82 4.59
CA SER A 284 -5.12 -24.29 4.40
C SER A 284 -5.00 -24.99 3.04
N GLY A 285 -5.11 -24.23 1.95
CA GLY A 285 -4.61 -24.67 0.65
C GLY A 285 -3.09 -24.58 0.75
N GLY A 286 -2.43 -25.68 1.11
CA GLY A 286 -0.98 -25.73 1.12
C GLY A 286 -0.49 -25.34 -0.27
N GLY A 287 -0.06 -24.09 -0.43
CA GLY A 287 0.39 -23.57 -1.71
C GLY A 287 1.42 -24.53 -2.28
N LYS A 288 1.05 -25.26 -3.34
CA LYS A 288 1.99 -26.12 -4.03
C LYS A 288 3.04 -25.20 -4.63
N THR A 289 4.21 -25.13 -4.00
CA THR A 289 5.43 -24.77 -4.71
C THR A 289 5.54 -25.73 -5.88
N ALA A 290 5.81 -25.19 -7.08
CA ALA A 290 5.84 -25.93 -8.34
C ALA A 290 6.36 -27.35 -8.12
N ALA A 291 5.49 -28.35 -8.34
CA ALA A 291 5.91 -29.74 -8.26
C ALA A 291 7.13 -29.91 -9.15
N SER A 292 8.22 -30.40 -8.56
CA SER A 292 9.36 -30.92 -9.30
C SER A 292 8.91 -32.21 -9.97
N GLU A 293 8.26 -32.11 -11.11
CA GLU A 293 7.92 -33.27 -11.94
C GLU A 293 8.36 -33.04 -13.37
N GLU A 294 8.84 -34.14 -13.95
CA GLU A 294 9.62 -34.24 -15.17
C GLU A 294 8.99 -33.43 -16.32
N VAL A 295 9.66 -32.32 -16.66
CA VAL A 295 9.46 -31.67 -17.95
C VAL A 295 9.82 -32.73 -18.99
N GLU A 296 8.86 -33.05 -19.86
CA GLU A 296 9.09 -33.90 -21.02
C GLU A 296 10.20 -33.25 -21.87
N LYS A 297 11.45 -33.67 -21.63
CA LYS A 297 12.64 -33.16 -22.32
C LYS A 297 12.55 -33.61 -23.77
N GLY A 298 12.31 -32.69 -24.69
CA GLY A 298 12.52 -32.99 -26.11
C GLY A 298 11.87 -32.09 -27.14
N VAL A 299 10.80 -31.33 -26.82
CA VAL A 299 10.08 -30.56 -27.85
C VAL A 299 10.21 -29.05 -27.63
N LYS A 300 11.06 -28.40 -28.43
CA LYS A 300 11.16 -26.94 -28.46
C LYS A 300 9.85 -26.31 -28.94
N LYS A 301 9.43 -25.23 -28.31
CA LYS A 301 8.17 -24.49 -28.57
C LYS A 301 8.40 -23.33 -29.54
N ASN A 302 7.43 -23.07 -30.41
CA ASN A 302 7.32 -21.82 -31.16
C ASN A 302 6.32 -20.91 -30.43
N VAL A 303 6.77 -19.71 -30.09
CA VAL A 303 6.03 -18.76 -29.25
C VAL A 303 5.70 -17.52 -30.05
N THR A 304 4.45 -17.05 -29.97
CA THR A 304 4.05 -15.74 -30.46
C THR A 304 3.69 -14.84 -29.28
N VAL A 305 4.25 -13.64 -29.19
CA VAL A 305 3.90 -12.64 -28.17
C VAL A 305 3.09 -11.53 -28.83
N ILE A 306 1.86 -11.32 -28.34
CA ILE A 306 0.93 -10.33 -28.87
C ILE A 306 0.86 -9.15 -27.92
N GLY A 307 1.15 -7.96 -28.46
CA GLY A 307 1.45 -6.77 -27.70
C GLY A 307 2.92 -6.79 -27.29
N ILE A 308 3.76 -6.02 -27.99
CA ILE A 308 5.21 -5.91 -27.73
C ILE A 308 5.60 -4.48 -27.32
N GLY A 309 4.66 -3.78 -26.69
CA GLY A 309 4.93 -2.54 -25.95
C GLY A 309 5.86 -2.75 -24.75
N ALA A 310 5.91 -1.79 -23.82
CA ALA A 310 6.92 -1.77 -22.75
C ALA A 310 7.00 -3.07 -21.90
N MET A 311 5.85 -3.64 -21.52
CA MET A 311 5.79 -4.91 -20.78
C MET A 311 6.00 -6.12 -21.70
N GLY A 312 5.20 -6.23 -22.76
CA GLY A 312 5.20 -7.41 -23.63
C GLY A 312 6.49 -7.59 -24.42
N GLY A 313 7.13 -6.49 -24.83
CA GLY A 313 8.46 -6.52 -25.45
C GLY A 313 9.57 -6.88 -24.44
N GLY A 314 9.40 -6.58 -23.15
CA GLY A 314 10.28 -7.09 -22.09
C GLY A 314 10.15 -8.60 -21.97
N ILE A 315 8.92 -9.09 -21.81
CA ILE A 315 8.60 -10.53 -21.72
C ILE A 315 9.12 -11.28 -22.95
N ALA A 316 8.88 -10.77 -24.16
CA ALA A 316 9.33 -11.39 -25.39
C ALA A 316 10.86 -11.56 -25.42
N ARG A 317 11.61 -10.56 -24.92
CA ARG A 317 13.07 -10.64 -24.79
C ARG A 317 13.53 -11.63 -23.73
N SER A 318 12.83 -11.74 -22.60
CA SER A 318 13.16 -12.77 -21.61
C SER A 318 12.91 -14.18 -22.15
N ILE A 319 11.88 -14.37 -22.96
CA ILE A 319 11.61 -15.66 -23.63
C ILE A 319 12.72 -16.03 -24.64
N LEU A 320 13.41 -15.04 -25.23
CA LEU A 320 14.54 -15.30 -26.12
C LEU A 320 15.71 -16.04 -25.43
N SER A 321 15.82 -16.04 -24.09
CA SER A 321 16.84 -16.82 -23.39
C SER A 321 16.40 -18.26 -23.05
N CYS A 322 15.12 -18.61 -23.19
CA CYS A 322 14.57 -19.93 -22.82
C CYS A 322 15.00 -21.04 -23.80
N GLU A 323 15.73 -22.05 -23.32
CA GLU A 323 16.27 -23.13 -24.16
C GLU A 323 15.20 -24.00 -24.82
N GLU A 324 14.04 -24.10 -24.18
CA GLU A 324 12.85 -24.81 -24.64
C GLU A 324 12.10 -24.06 -25.74
N VAL A 325 12.58 -22.89 -26.18
CA VAL A 325 11.97 -22.08 -27.24
C VAL A 325 12.82 -22.11 -28.51
N CYS A 326 12.22 -22.54 -29.61
CA CYS A 326 12.83 -22.57 -30.94
C CYS A 326 12.70 -21.22 -31.64
N THR A 327 11.49 -20.67 -31.66
CA THR A 327 11.20 -19.40 -32.33
C THR A 327 10.33 -18.49 -31.47
N VAL A 328 10.57 -17.18 -31.56
CA VAL A 328 9.74 -16.14 -30.96
C VAL A 328 9.33 -15.13 -32.02
N VAL A 329 8.03 -14.93 -32.19
CA VAL A 329 7.44 -13.93 -33.08
C VAL A 329 6.74 -12.88 -32.22
N GLY A 330 7.06 -11.60 -32.44
CA GLY A 330 6.32 -10.49 -31.85
C GLY A 330 5.24 -9.97 -32.80
N TYR A 331 4.08 -9.59 -32.29
CA TYR A 331 3.02 -8.96 -33.06
C TYR A 331 2.45 -7.74 -32.33
N ASP A 332 2.38 -6.61 -33.02
CA ASP A 332 1.81 -5.35 -32.55
C ASP A 332 1.23 -4.56 -33.72
N ARG A 333 0.42 -3.54 -33.43
CA ARG A 333 0.00 -2.57 -34.46
C ARG A 333 1.13 -1.60 -34.81
N SER A 334 2.14 -1.47 -33.94
CA SER A 334 3.34 -0.67 -34.23
C SER A 334 4.36 -1.48 -35.03
N GLU A 335 4.53 -1.11 -36.30
CA GLU A 335 5.56 -1.67 -37.18
C GLU A 335 6.96 -1.48 -36.60
N GLU A 336 7.24 -0.31 -36.02
CA GLU A 336 8.54 0.00 -35.39
C GLU A 336 8.88 -0.98 -34.26
N LEU A 337 7.93 -1.28 -33.37
CA LEU A 337 8.14 -2.25 -32.29
C LEU A 337 8.40 -3.64 -32.84
N MET A 338 7.66 -4.05 -33.87
CA MET A 338 7.84 -5.36 -34.52
C MET A 338 9.21 -5.47 -35.19
N GLU A 339 9.64 -4.46 -35.94
CA GLU A 339 10.96 -4.41 -36.56
C GLU A 339 12.09 -4.55 -35.55
N ASN A 340 12.02 -3.77 -34.46
CA ASN A 340 13.04 -3.76 -33.44
C ASN A 340 13.15 -5.12 -32.75
N PHE A 341 12.01 -5.70 -32.33
CA PHE A 341 12.02 -7.01 -31.69
C PHE A 341 12.46 -8.13 -32.66
N HIS A 342 12.03 -8.09 -33.92
CA HIS A 342 12.41 -9.10 -34.91
C HIS A 342 13.93 -9.14 -35.16
N LYS A 343 14.57 -7.97 -35.24
CA LYS A 343 16.05 -7.87 -35.34
C LYS A 343 16.74 -8.54 -34.16
N GLU A 344 16.25 -8.30 -32.94
CA GLU A 344 16.77 -8.93 -31.72
C GLU A 344 16.57 -10.46 -31.75
N ALA A 345 15.40 -10.93 -32.16
CA ALA A 345 15.09 -12.36 -32.26
C ALA A 345 15.99 -13.07 -33.29
N ILE A 346 16.23 -12.47 -34.46
CA ILE A 346 17.17 -12.99 -35.46
C ILE A 346 18.60 -13.06 -34.90
N ALA A 347 19.05 -12.01 -34.20
CA ALA A 347 20.40 -11.93 -33.67
C ALA A 347 20.74 -13.07 -32.70
N VAL A 348 19.74 -13.57 -31.97
CA VAL A 348 19.88 -14.72 -31.04
C VAL A 348 19.45 -16.05 -31.66
N GLY A 349 19.17 -16.09 -32.97
CA GLY A 349 18.83 -17.30 -33.70
C GLY A 349 17.43 -17.87 -33.42
N LYS A 350 16.52 -17.06 -32.86
CA LYS A 350 15.13 -17.44 -32.55
C LYS A 350 14.08 -16.67 -33.37
N GLY A 351 14.49 -15.75 -34.23
CA GLY A 351 13.62 -15.08 -35.19
C GLY A 351 13.55 -15.85 -36.52
N ALA A 352 12.51 -15.60 -37.31
CA ALA A 352 12.46 -16.08 -38.69
C ALA A 352 13.57 -15.39 -39.51
N SER A 353 14.28 -16.13 -40.37
CA SER A 353 15.33 -15.57 -41.24
C SER A 353 14.80 -14.65 -42.35
N THR A 354 13.48 -14.58 -42.51
CA THR A 354 12.81 -13.70 -43.48
C THR A 354 12.72 -12.27 -42.96
N THR A 355 12.91 -11.29 -43.84
CA THR A 355 12.76 -9.85 -43.50
C THR A 355 11.30 -9.38 -43.48
N ALA A 356 10.37 -10.13 -44.08
CA ALA A 356 8.95 -9.78 -44.07
C ALA A 356 8.36 -9.99 -42.67
N LEU A 357 7.88 -8.90 -42.07
CA LEU A 357 7.18 -8.91 -40.78
C LEU A 357 5.71 -9.26 -40.96
N PRO A 358 5.07 -9.89 -39.95
CA PRO A 358 3.64 -10.13 -39.98
C PRO A 358 2.88 -8.80 -39.88
N THR A 359 2.05 -8.50 -40.88
CA THR A 359 1.11 -7.35 -40.86
C THR A 359 -0.24 -7.74 -40.28
N GLU A 360 -0.60 -9.02 -40.42
CA GLU A 360 -1.87 -9.60 -39.96
C GLU A 360 -1.63 -10.71 -38.93
N LEU A 361 -2.64 -10.97 -38.09
CA LEU A 361 -2.52 -11.92 -36.98
C LEU A 361 -2.25 -13.37 -37.42
N ASP A 362 -2.83 -13.83 -38.54
CA ASP A 362 -2.59 -15.17 -39.08
C ASP A 362 -1.17 -15.38 -39.62
N GLN A 363 -0.49 -14.30 -39.98
CA GLN A 363 0.93 -14.34 -40.35
C GLN A 363 1.82 -14.50 -39.11
N ALA A 364 1.44 -13.89 -37.98
CA ALA A 364 2.15 -14.02 -36.71
C ALA A 364 1.85 -15.34 -35.97
N VAL A 365 0.65 -15.90 -36.15
CA VAL A 365 0.17 -17.12 -35.50
C VAL A 365 0.00 -18.22 -36.54
N THR A 366 1.09 -18.92 -36.83
CA THR A 366 1.11 -19.99 -37.85
C THR A 366 0.63 -21.33 -37.29
N LYS A 367 0.40 -22.32 -38.16
CA LYS A 367 0.09 -23.70 -37.74
C LYS A 367 1.18 -24.36 -36.88
N LYS A 368 2.39 -23.80 -36.82
CA LYS A 368 3.49 -24.27 -35.98
C LYS A 368 3.52 -23.61 -34.59
N THR A 369 2.73 -22.56 -34.37
CA THR A 369 2.68 -21.84 -33.10
C THR A 369 2.15 -22.74 -31.99
N ASN A 370 2.96 -22.96 -30.96
CA ASN A 370 2.60 -23.80 -29.82
C ASN A 370 2.06 -22.98 -28.65
N VAL A 371 2.61 -21.80 -28.43
CA VAL A 371 2.22 -20.92 -27.31
C VAL A 371 1.99 -19.51 -27.81
N VAL A 372 0.92 -18.87 -27.35
CA VAL A 372 0.67 -17.44 -27.53
C VAL A 372 0.67 -16.76 -26.16
N VAL A 373 1.45 -15.70 -26.01
CA VAL A 373 1.47 -14.85 -24.82
C VAL A 373 0.77 -13.53 -25.15
N ILE A 374 -0.25 -13.15 -24.39
CA ILE A 374 -1.05 -11.94 -24.62
C ILE A 374 -0.70 -10.89 -23.56
N VAL A 375 -0.24 -9.71 -24.00
CA VAL A 375 0.12 -8.58 -23.14
C VAL A 375 -0.45 -7.29 -23.73
N LEU A 376 -1.72 -7.02 -23.43
CA LEU A 376 -2.50 -5.90 -23.97
C LEU A 376 -3.01 -4.98 -22.85
N VAL A 377 -3.55 -3.82 -23.23
CA VAL A 377 -3.91 -2.75 -22.28
C VAL A 377 -5.21 -3.07 -21.54
N ASN A 378 -6.22 -3.62 -22.22
CA ASN A 378 -7.56 -3.79 -21.66
C ASN A 378 -8.30 -5.00 -22.24
N GLU A 379 -9.45 -5.31 -21.62
CA GLU A 379 -10.31 -6.43 -21.98
C GLU A 379 -10.85 -6.33 -23.41
N ALA A 380 -11.18 -5.13 -23.90
CA ALA A 380 -11.68 -4.94 -25.27
C ALA A 380 -10.64 -5.34 -26.33
N GLN A 381 -9.36 -5.00 -26.12
CA GLN A 381 -8.27 -5.45 -26.99
C GLN A 381 -8.06 -6.97 -26.91
N CYS A 382 -8.19 -7.55 -25.71
CA CYS A 382 -8.14 -9.00 -25.55
C CYS A 382 -9.30 -9.71 -26.26
N GLU A 383 -10.53 -9.19 -26.17
CA GLU A 383 -11.71 -9.73 -26.87
C GLU A 383 -11.53 -9.64 -28.41
N ASP A 384 -11.01 -8.52 -28.91
CA ASP A 384 -10.72 -8.31 -30.33
C ASP A 384 -9.70 -9.34 -30.85
N VAL A 385 -8.55 -9.46 -30.20
CA VAL A 385 -7.50 -10.40 -30.60
C VAL A 385 -7.93 -11.86 -30.43
N CYS A 386 -8.62 -12.19 -29.34
CA CYS A 386 -8.98 -13.58 -29.06
C CYS A 386 -10.14 -14.08 -29.91
N PHE A 387 -11.15 -13.23 -30.15
CA PHE A 387 -12.46 -13.64 -30.67
C PHE A 387 -13.00 -12.75 -31.80
N GLY A 388 -12.25 -11.72 -32.23
CA GLY A 388 -12.59 -10.84 -33.35
C GLY A 388 -13.56 -9.72 -33.03
N GLY A 389 -13.87 -9.46 -31.75
CA GLY A 389 -14.68 -8.30 -31.32
C GLY A 389 -16.11 -8.23 -31.89
N GLY A 390 -16.65 -9.35 -32.39
CA GLY A 390 -17.95 -9.42 -33.08
C GLY A 390 -17.89 -9.24 -34.61
N GLY A 391 -16.69 -9.06 -35.21
CA GLY A 391 -16.45 -9.04 -36.65
C GLY A 391 -16.05 -10.41 -37.22
N LYS A 392 -16.13 -10.57 -38.55
CA LYS A 392 -15.72 -11.79 -39.29
C LYS A 392 -14.20 -11.91 -39.54
N GLY A 393 -13.38 -11.16 -38.80
CA GLY A 393 -11.93 -11.14 -38.97
C GLY A 393 -11.22 -12.34 -38.34
N THR A 394 -10.00 -12.60 -38.80
CA THR A 394 -9.06 -13.57 -38.24
C THR A 394 -8.78 -13.28 -36.75
N ASN A 395 -8.88 -14.30 -35.91
CA ASN A 395 -8.63 -14.20 -34.46
C ASN A 395 -7.95 -15.45 -33.90
N LEU A 396 -7.43 -15.39 -32.67
CA LEU A 396 -6.70 -16.51 -32.06
C LEU A 396 -7.50 -17.80 -31.99
N LEU A 397 -8.79 -17.74 -31.67
CA LEU A 397 -9.64 -18.94 -31.59
C LEU A 397 -9.73 -19.68 -32.94
N THR A 398 -9.59 -18.96 -34.06
CA THR A 398 -9.60 -19.52 -35.42
C THR A 398 -8.21 -19.88 -35.97
N CYS A 399 -7.15 -19.21 -35.52
CA CYS A 399 -5.78 -19.46 -36.00
C CYS A 399 -5.11 -20.65 -35.30
N LEU A 400 -5.32 -20.77 -33.99
CA LEU A 400 -4.62 -21.76 -33.17
C LEU A 400 -5.11 -23.18 -33.45
N GLN A 401 -4.19 -24.13 -33.31
CA GLN A 401 -4.48 -25.55 -33.47
C GLN A 401 -4.85 -26.17 -32.12
N GLU A 402 -5.53 -27.30 -32.15
CA GLU A 402 -5.76 -28.12 -30.95
C GLU A 402 -4.41 -28.45 -30.29
N GLY A 403 -4.36 -28.33 -28.95
CA GLY A 403 -3.14 -28.52 -28.16
C GLY A 403 -2.22 -27.28 -28.07
N SER A 404 -2.48 -26.20 -28.81
CA SER A 404 -1.82 -24.90 -28.57
C SER A 404 -2.19 -24.36 -27.18
N CYS A 405 -1.37 -23.46 -26.62
CA CYS A 405 -1.59 -22.85 -25.31
C CYS A 405 -1.65 -21.32 -25.40
N VAL A 406 -2.65 -20.71 -24.78
CA VAL A 406 -2.75 -19.26 -24.59
C VAL A 406 -2.36 -18.92 -23.15
N ILE A 407 -1.43 -17.99 -22.99
CA ILE A 407 -1.03 -17.40 -21.71
C ILE A 407 -1.49 -15.95 -21.70
N LEU A 408 -2.50 -15.64 -20.90
CA LEU A 408 -3.03 -14.30 -20.73
C LEU A 408 -2.28 -13.56 -19.61
N CYS A 409 -1.48 -12.56 -19.96
CA CYS A 409 -0.77 -11.73 -18.98
C CYS A 409 -1.42 -10.34 -18.75
N SER A 410 -2.40 -9.96 -19.58
CA SER A 410 -3.13 -8.71 -19.46
C SER A 410 -3.95 -8.64 -18.16
N THR A 411 -4.01 -7.47 -17.53
CA THR A 411 -4.95 -7.23 -16.42
C THR A 411 -6.36 -7.01 -16.97
N VAL A 412 -7.22 -8.01 -16.80
CA VAL A 412 -8.64 -8.05 -17.21
C VAL A 412 -9.51 -8.60 -16.08
N SER A 413 -10.84 -8.64 -16.27
CA SER A 413 -11.75 -9.17 -15.26
C SER A 413 -11.64 -10.71 -15.13
N ALA A 414 -11.83 -11.23 -13.91
CA ALA A 414 -11.82 -12.67 -13.66
C ALA A 414 -13.01 -13.36 -14.34
N THR A 415 -14.15 -12.66 -14.41
CA THR A 415 -15.36 -13.08 -15.11
C THR A 415 -15.10 -13.28 -16.61
N TRP A 416 -14.48 -12.30 -17.27
CA TRP A 416 -14.09 -12.42 -18.67
C TRP A 416 -13.09 -13.55 -18.88
N THR A 417 -12.10 -13.66 -18.01
CA THR A 417 -11.05 -14.68 -18.09
C THR A 417 -11.61 -16.10 -18.02
N ARG A 418 -12.58 -16.36 -17.12
CA ARG A 418 -13.29 -17.65 -17.05
C ARG A 418 -14.06 -17.94 -18.34
N LYS A 419 -14.69 -16.92 -18.94
CA LYS A 419 -15.41 -17.05 -20.22
C LYS A 419 -14.44 -17.34 -21.37
N ALA A 420 -13.32 -16.62 -21.45
CA ALA A 420 -12.30 -16.81 -22.47
C ALA A 420 -11.70 -18.21 -22.40
N CYS A 421 -11.35 -18.68 -21.20
CA CYS A 421 -10.86 -20.04 -20.95
C CYS A 421 -11.81 -21.11 -21.52
N LYS A 422 -13.12 -21.03 -21.20
CA LYS A 422 -14.12 -21.97 -21.73
C LYS A 422 -14.19 -21.97 -23.26
N GLN A 423 -14.08 -20.80 -23.89
CA GLN A 423 -14.12 -20.69 -25.34
C GLN A 423 -12.90 -21.36 -25.99
N PHE A 424 -11.69 -21.11 -25.50
CA PHE A 424 -10.47 -21.78 -25.99
C PHE A 424 -10.51 -23.29 -25.75
N GLN A 425 -10.90 -23.73 -24.55
CA GLN A 425 -11.01 -25.15 -24.22
C GLN A 425 -12.03 -25.89 -25.11
N SER A 426 -13.10 -25.23 -25.57
CA SER A 426 -14.07 -25.82 -26.51
C SER A 426 -13.46 -26.19 -27.88
N LYS A 427 -12.27 -25.67 -28.19
CA LYS A 427 -11.47 -25.98 -29.38
C LYS A 427 -10.23 -26.83 -29.06
N GLY A 428 -10.13 -27.36 -27.84
CA GLY A 428 -8.96 -28.11 -27.38
C GLY A 428 -7.70 -27.25 -27.24
N ILE A 429 -7.85 -25.93 -27.10
CA ILE A 429 -6.74 -24.99 -26.85
C ILE A 429 -6.59 -24.82 -25.34
N LEU A 430 -5.37 -25.02 -24.83
CA LEU A 430 -5.01 -24.83 -23.43
C LEU A 430 -5.00 -23.35 -23.06
N PHE A 431 -5.34 -23.02 -21.81
CA PHE A 431 -5.47 -21.63 -21.38
C PHE A 431 -4.92 -21.42 -19.97
N VAL A 432 -4.05 -20.43 -19.82
CA VAL A 432 -3.46 -20.00 -18.56
C VAL A 432 -3.76 -18.53 -18.33
N ASP A 433 -4.37 -18.22 -17.19
CA ASP A 433 -4.57 -16.87 -16.66
C ASP A 433 -3.35 -16.51 -15.80
N SER A 434 -2.56 -15.54 -16.23
CA SER A 434 -1.26 -15.22 -15.63
C SER A 434 -0.95 -13.71 -15.62
N PRO A 435 -1.80 -12.85 -15.04
CA PRO A 435 -1.51 -11.44 -14.91
C PRO A 435 -0.20 -11.20 -14.13
N ILE A 436 0.41 -10.06 -14.42
CA ILE A 436 1.80 -9.77 -14.05
C ILE A 436 1.95 -8.53 -13.17
N SER A 437 3.06 -8.44 -12.43
CA SER A 437 3.49 -7.28 -11.66
C SER A 437 5.02 -7.11 -11.75
N GLY A 438 5.51 -5.87 -11.59
CA GLY A 438 6.96 -5.57 -11.55
C GLY A 438 7.45 -4.52 -12.57
N GLY A 439 6.64 -4.17 -13.56
CA GLY A 439 6.95 -3.11 -14.53
C GLY A 439 7.99 -3.49 -15.60
N PRO A 440 8.27 -2.58 -16.56
CA PRO A 440 9.04 -2.90 -17.77
C PRO A 440 10.49 -3.34 -17.49
N ALA A 441 11.11 -2.80 -16.44
CA ALA A 441 12.47 -3.15 -16.05
C ALA A 441 12.59 -4.64 -15.67
N ARG A 442 11.71 -5.12 -14.78
CA ARG A 442 11.63 -6.53 -14.39
C ARG A 442 11.14 -7.43 -15.51
N ALA A 443 10.28 -6.92 -16.39
CA ALA A 443 9.84 -7.64 -17.58
C ALA A 443 11.01 -7.99 -18.51
N LYS A 444 12.01 -7.12 -18.65
CA LYS A 444 13.16 -7.34 -19.52
C LYS A 444 14.16 -8.36 -18.95
N THR A 445 14.30 -8.41 -17.63
CA THR A 445 15.26 -9.30 -16.94
C THR A 445 14.68 -10.66 -16.61
N GLY A 446 13.41 -10.92 -16.92
CA GLY A 446 12.74 -12.17 -16.56
C GLY A 446 12.41 -12.26 -15.07
N ASP A 447 12.28 -11.11 -14.40
CA ASP A 447 12.10 -11.04 -12.95
C ASP A 447 10.67 -10.64 -12.55
N LEU A 448 9.65 -10.87 -13.38
CA LEU A 448 8.28 -10.50 -13.04
C LEU A 448 7.72 -11.34 -11.88
N SER A 449 6.80 -10.75 -11.11
CA SER A 449 5.85 -11.51 -10.31
C SER A 449 4.67 -11.90 -11.20
N MET A 450 4.29 -13.18 -11.21
CA MET A 450 3.21 -13.71 -12.04
C MET A 450 2.19 -14.45 -11.17
N PHE A 451 0.91 -14.21 -11.40
CA PHE A 451 -0.19 -14.86 -10.66
C PHE A 451 -0.88 -15.86 -11.57
N VAL A 452 -0.42 -17.10 -11.54
CA VAL A 452 -0.69 -18.12 -12.57
C VAL A 452 -1.83 -19.03 -12.12
N SER A 453 -2.86 -19.19 -12.95
CA SER A 453 -3.94 -20.13 -12.71
C SER A 453 -4.40 -20.80 -14.01
N GLY A 454 -4.78 -22.07 -13.92
CA GLY A 454 -5.14 -22.92 -15.05
C GLY A 454 -5.31 -24.37 -14.60
N ASP A 455 -5.72 -25.25 -15.51
CA ASP A 455 -5.67 -26.69 -15.27
C ASP A 455 -4.23 -27.23 -15.37
N ASP A 456 -4.00 -28.42 -14.81
CA ASP A 456 -2.65 -29.03 -14.74
C ASP A 456 -1.99 -29.17 -16.13
N SER A 457 -2.77 -29.50 -17.16
CA SER A 457 -2.26 -29.59 -18.54
C SER A 457 -1.80 -28.25 -19.09
N SER A 458 -2.58 -27.19 -18.85
CA SER A 458 -2.28 -25.82 -19.29
C SER A 458 -1.06 -25.28 -18.54
N LEU A 459 -0.99 -25.49 -17.23
CA LEU A 459 0.16 -25.11 -16.41
C LEU A 459 1.44 -25.81 -16.86
N ARG A 460 1.39 -27.12 -17.12
CA ARG A 460 2.54 -27.90 -17.61
C ARG A 460 3.04 -27.36 -18.96
N ALA A 461 2.14 -27.05 -19.88
CA ALA A 461 2.48 -26.51 -21.20
C ALA A 461 3.11 -25.10 -21.13
N ALA A 462 2.64 -24.26 -20.20
CA ALA A 462 3.06 -22.87 -20.07
C ALA A 462 4.33 -22.68 -19.21
N MET A 463 4.64 -23.60 -18.29
CA MET A 463 5.65 -23.41 -17.25
C MET A 463 7.05 -23.00 -17.74
N PRO A 464 7.61 -23.55 -18.83
CA PRO A 464 8.92 -23.09 -19.34
C PRO A 464 8.91 -21.60 -19.71
N ILE A 465 7.82 -21.14 -20.33
CA ILE A 465 7.65 -19.74 -20.75
C ILE A 465 7.48 -18.84 -19.52
N LEU A 466 6.62 -19.26 -18.57
CA LEU A 466 6.39 -18.51 -17.32
C LEU A 466 7.68 -18.35 -16.51
N LYS A 467 8.48 -19.42 -16.35
CA LYS A 467 9.77 -19.39 -15.64
C LYS A 467 10.84 -18.55 -16.35
N SER A 468 10.74 -18.35 -17.66
CA SER A 468 11.66 -17.47 -18.39
C SER A 468 11.33 -15.99 -18.21
N ALA A 469 10.06 -15.66 -17.98
CA ALA A 469 9.56 -14.29 -17.85
C ALA A 469 9.42 -13.82 -16.38
N GLY A 470 9.31 -14.76 -15.44
CA GLY A 470 9.11 -14.49 -14.03
C GLY A 470 10.25 -14.98 -13.15
N ARG A 471 10.50 -14.26 -12.05
CA ARG A 471 11.48 -14.68 -11.03
C ARG A 471 10.96 -15.96 -10.38
N HIS A 472 11.80 -16.99 -10.27
CA HIS A 472 11.37 -18.34 -9.87
C HIS A 472 10.45 -18.39 -8.62
N GLU A 473 10.80 -17.65 -7.57
CA GLU A 473 10.05 -17.58 -6.30
C GLU A 473 8.75 -16.74 -6.39
N GLU A 474 8.60 -15.97 -7.46
CA GLU A 474 7.49 -15.04 -7.70
C GLU A 474 6.58 -15.47 -8.86
N VAL A 475 6.74 -16.70 -9.36
CA VAL A 475 5.75 -17.39 -10.20
C VAL A 475 4.79 -18.13 -9.28
N HIS A 476 3.71 -17.47 -8.88
CA HIS A 476 2.75 -17.98 -7.90
C HIS A 476 1.63 -18.76 -8.59
N ILE A 477 1.53 -20.06 -8.33
CA ILE A 477 0.40 -20.88 -8.80
C ILE A 477 -0.78 -20.67 -7.84
N ILE A 478 -1.90 -20.21 -8.38
CA ILE A 478 -3.15 -19.93 -7.66
C ILE A 478 -4.16 -21.02 -8.02
N GLU A 479 -4.65 -21.72 -7.00
CA GLU A 479 -5.64 -22.79 -7.16
C GLU A 479 -7.03 -22.22 -7.52
N GLY A 480 -7.89 -23.06 -8.10
CA GLY A 480 -9.27 -22.70 -8.49
C GLY A 480 -9.47 -22.42 -9.99
N GLY A 481 -8.45 -22.65 -10.81
CA GLY A 481 -8.50 -22.56 -12.27
C GLY A 481 -8.49 -21.13 -12.82
N ALA A 482 -8.60 -21.00 -14.14
CA ALA A 482 -8.53 -19.71 -14.82
C ALA A 482 -9.50 -18.68 -14.23
N GLY A 483 -9.03 -17.45 -14.07
CA GLY A 483 -9.72 -16.35 -13.41
C GLY A 483 -9.16 -16.06 -12.02
N MET A 484 -8.55 -17.05 -11.34
CA MET A 484 -8.01 -16.86 -9.99
C MET A 484 -6.72 -16.03 -9.96
N GLY A 485 -5.89 -16.14 -11.00
CA GLY A 485 -4.74 -15.25 -11.19
C GLY A 485 -5.20 -13.79 -11.34
N SER A 486 -6.23 -13.57 -12.17
CA SER A 486 -6.91 -12.28 -12.33
C SER A 486 -7.55 -11.79 -11.04
N THR A 487 -8.16 -12.66 -10.23
CA THR A 487 -8.70 -12.29 -8.91
C THR A 487 -7.60 -11.86 -7.93
N VAL A 488 -6.46 -12.55 -7.88
CA VAL A 488 -5.31 -12.13 -7.06
C VAL A 488 -4.78 -10.78 -7.53
N LYS A 489 -4.63 -10.59 -8.85
CA LYS A 489 -4.20 -9.29 -9.41
C LYS A 489 -5.16 -8.17 -9.04
N MET A 490 -6.46 -8.43 -9.08
CA MET A 490 -7.50 -7.47 -8.69
C MET A 490 -7.32 -7.02 -7.23
N VAL A 491 -7.20 -7.93 -6.28
CA VAL A 491 -6.98 -7.57 -4.86
C VAL A 491 -5.67 -6.81 -4.68
N HIS A 492 -4.62 -7.18 -5.41
CA HIS A 492 -3.37 -6.44 -5.42
C HIS A 492 -3.54 -5.00 -5.97
N GLN A 493 -4.29 -4.82 -7.05
CA GLN A 493 -4.55 -3.50 -7.64
C GLN A 493 -5.46 -2.62 -6.76
N LEU A 494 -6.35 -3.23 -5.98
CA LEU A 494 -7.12 -2.53 -4.94
C LEU A 494 -6.17 -1.78 -3.99
N LEU A 495 -5.22 -2.51 -3.38
CA LEU A 495 -4.26 -1.92 -2.44
C LEU A 495 -3.37 -0.88 -3.13
N ALA A 496 -2.84 -1.20 -4.31
CA ALA A 496 -2.02 -0.28 -5.09
C ALA A 496 -2.73 1.06 -5.34
N GLY A 497 -3.96 1.03 -5.86
CA GLY A 497 -4.72 2.23 -6.18
C GLY A 497 -5.09 3.05 -4.94
N VAL A 498 -5.51 2.38 -3.86
CA VAL A 498 -5.79 3.06 -2.58
C VAL A 498 -4.54 3.72 -2.02
N HIS A 499 -3.40 3.04 -2.03
CA HIS A 499 -2.16 3.59 -1.47
C HIS A 499 -1.65 4.81 -2.27
N ILE A 500 -1.80 4.84 -3.60
CA ILE A 500 -1.46 6.02 -4.40
C ILE A 500 -2.39 7.19 -4.08
N ALA A 501 -3.71 6.96 -4.10
CA ALA A 501 -4.69 8.01 -3.81
C ALA A 501 -4.56 8.54 -2.37
N CYS A 502 -4.19 7.66 -1.43
CA CYS A 502 -3.94 8.02 -0.03
C CYS A 502 -2.66 8.84 0.12
N ALA A 503 -1.60 8.52 -0.64
CA ALA A 503 -0.38 9.32 -0.66
C ALA A 503 -0.65 10.75 -1.17
N ALA A 504 -1.45 10.88 -2.23
CA ALA A 504 -1.89 12.17 -2.75
C ALA A 504 -2.70 12.97 -1.73
N GLU A 505 -3.68 12.34 -1.07
CA GLU A 505 -4.49 12.98 -0.02
C GLU A 505 -3.62 13.47 1.15
N ALA A 506 -2.71 12.61 1.64
CA ALA A 506 -1.84 12.92 2.76
C ALA A 506 -0.87 14.08 2.45
N LEU A 507 -0.21 14.04 1.29
CA LEU A 507 0.74 15.08 0.89
C LEU A 507 0.04 16.42 0.60
N ALA A 508 -1.16 16.39 0.02
CA ALA A 508 -1.96 17.60 -0.16
C ALA A 508 -2.45 18.18 1.19
N LEU A 509 -2.84 17.34 2.14
CA LEU A 509 -3.17 17.77 3.50
C LEU A 509 -1.95 18.37 4.22
N ALA A 510 -0.78 17.74 4.11
CA ALA A 510 0.48 18.27 4.65
C ALA A 510 0.80 19.66 4.08
N ALA A 511 0.75 19.79 2.75
CA ALA A 511 0.98 21.06 2.07
C ALA A 511 0.00 22.14 2.55
N LYS A 512 -1.30 21.80 2.64
CA LYS A 512 -2.36 22.69 3.11
C LYS A 512 -2.17 23.13 4.56
N ALA A 513 -1.67 22.23 5.41
CA ALA A 513 -1.43 22.47 6.82
C ALA A 513 -0.10 23.19 7.10
N GLY A 514 0.67 23.52 6.06
CA GLY A 514 1.95 24.24 6.20
C GLY A 514 3.13 23.35 6.62
N VAL A 515 3.00 22.03 6.47
CA VAL A 515 4.08 21.07 6.72
C VAL A 515 4.98 20.99 5.48
N ASP A 516 6.29 20.94 5.71
CA ASP A 516 7.26 20.64 4.66
C ASP A 516 7.02 19.23 4.10
N VAL A 517 6.60 19.15 2.84
CA VAL A 517 6.22 17.90 2.19
C VAL A 517 7.42 16.99 1.92
N GLU A 518 8.63 17.53 1.79
CA GLU A 518 9.84 16.71 1.66
C GLU A 518 10.17 16.06 3.01
N GLN A 519 10.14 16.86 4.08
CA GLN A 519 10.31 16.33 5.44
C GLN A 519 9.23 15.30 5.78
N MET A 520 7.97 15.56 5.40
CA MET A 520 6.87 14.62 5.58
C MET A 520 7.11 13.31 4.82
N TYR A 521 7.56 13.38 3.57
CA TYR A 521 7.89 12.22 2.77
C TYR A 521 8.98 11.36 3.42
N ASP A 522 10.04 12.00 3.93
CA ASP A 522 11.14 11.29 4.60
C ASP A 522 10.67 10.63 5.92
N ILE A 523 9.91 11.35 6.74
CA ILE A 523 9.32 10.84 7.99
C ILE A 523 8.46 9.59 7.73
N VAL A 524 7.61 9.62 6.71
CA VAL A 524 6.68 8.51 6.45
C VAL A 524 7.41 7.26 6.02
N ASN A 525 8.47 7.35 5.21
CA ASN A 525 9.19 6.17 4.70
C ASN A 525 9.83 5.31 5.79
N GLY A 526 10.12 5.87 6.97
CA GLY A 526 10.63 5.14 8.15
C GLY A 526 9.55 4.69 9.14
N ALA A 527 8.27 4.98 8.87
CA ALA A 527 7.21 4.89 9.87
C ALA A 527 5.98 4.09 9.39
N ALA A 528 5.04 3.86 10.31
CA ALA A 528 3.87 3.01 10.08
C ALA A 528 2.91 3.49 8.95
N GLY A 529 3.08 4.71 8.45
CA GLY A 529 2.34 5.24 7.31
C GLY A 529 2.93 4.84 5.95
N ALA A 530 4.09 4.18 5.91
CA ALA A 530 4.76 3.79 4.67
C ALA A 530 3.95 2.78 3.86
N SER A 531 3.99 2.96 2.53
CA SER A 531 3.63 1.95 1.55
C SER A 531 4.58 2.02 0.37
N TRP A 532 4.70 0.94 -0.39
CA TRP A 532 5.56 0.94 -1.58
C TRP A 532 5.14 2.04 -2.57
N MET A 533 3.83 2.24 -2.72
CA MET A 533 3.27 3.31 -3.55
C MET A 533 3.56 4.71 -3.00
N PHE A 534 3.53 4.91 -1.68
CA PHE A 534 3.92 6.20 -1.10
C PHE A 534 5.39 6.49 -1.38
N THR A 535 6.30 5.53 -1.17
CA THR A 535 7.73 5.72 -1.44
C THR A 535 7.97 6.07 -2.91
N ASP A 536 7.37 5.35 -3.84
CA ASP A 536 7.64 5.55 -5.27
C ASP A 536 6.84 6.71 -5.91
N ARG A 537 5.52 6.80 -5.66
CA ARG A 537 4.68 7.87 -6.24
C ARG A 537 4.78 9.16 -5.44
N GLY A 538 4.89 9.08 -4.12
CA GLY A 538 5.05 10.26 -3.26
C GLY A 538 6.27 11.09 -3.66
N LYS A 539 7.40 10.45 -3.99
CA LYS A 539 8.58 11.16 -4.50
C LYS A 539 8.32 11.93 -5.79
N ARG A 540 7.49 11.36 -6.68
CA ARG A 540 7.07 12.01 -7.93
C ARG A 540 6.04 13.12 -7.70
N MET A 541 5.20 13.00 -6.66
CA MET A 541 4.22 14.02 -6.27
C MET A 541 4.87 15.29 -5.69
N ILE A 542 5.92 15.13 -4.87
CA ILE A 542 6.66 16.26 -4.27
C ILE A 542 7.72 16.87 -5.20
N GLY A 543 7.94 16.29 -6.37
CA GLY A 543 8.91 16.80 -7.34
C GLY A 543 8.52 18.15 -7.92
N SER A 544 9.51 19.01 -8.17
CA SER A 544 9.29 20.37 -8.71
C SER A 544 9.03 20.42 -10.23
N THR A 545 9.28 19.32 -10.93
CA THR A 545 9.02 19.14 -12.37
C THR A 545 7.97 18.07 -12.62
N GLU A 546 7.30 18.15 -13.76
CA GLU A 546 6.38 17.10 -14.17
C GLU A 546 7.15 15.77 -14.37
N PRO A 547 6.70 14.66 -13.75
CA PRO A 547 7.41 13.39 -13.83
C PRO A 547 7.24 12.75 -15.22
N GLU A 548 8.22 11.94 -15.60
CA GLU A 548 8.08 11.00 -16.71
C GLU A 548 6.89 10.06 -16.46
N VAL A 549 6.12 9.77 -17.52
CA VAL A 549 4.97 8.86 -17.45
C VAL A 549 5.47 7.42 -17.38
N LYS A 550 5.53 6.87 -16.16
CA LYS A 550 5.86 5.44 -15.96
C LYS A 550 4.61 4.57 -15.99
N SER A 551 3.48 5.12 -15.57
CA SER A 551 2.14 4.52 -15.69
C SER A 551 1.13 5.64 -15.86
N ALA A 552 0.24 5.54 -16.85
CA ALA A 552 -0.76 6.58 -17.06
C ALA A 552 -1.87 6.50 -15.99
N LEU A 553 -2.39 7.66 -15.58
CA LEU A 553 -3.45 7.79 -14.59
C LEU A 553 -4.70 6.96 -14.98
N SER A 554 -5.03 6.92 -16.27
CA SER A 554 -6.13 6.11 -16.83
C SER A 554 -5.97 4.60 -16.61
N ILE A 555 -4.74 4.09 -16.38
CA ILE A 555 -4.53 2.68 -16.04
C ILE A 555 -5.13 2.36 -14.67
N PHE A 556 -5.03 3.27 -13.70
CA PHE A 556 -5.66 3.07 -12.39
C PHE A 556 -7.17 3.23 -12.41
N VAL A 557 -7.73 4.04 -13.33
CA VAL A 557 -9.18 4.02 -13.60
C VAL A 557 -9.60 2.64 -14.10
N LYS A 558 -8.91 2.09 -15.10
CA LYS A 558 -9.20 0.75 -15.64
C LYS A 558 -9.09 -0.34 -14.57
N ASP A 559 -7.99 -0.37 -13.82
CA ASP A 559 -7.73 -1.42 -12.84
C ASP A 559 -8.71 -1.38 -11.66
N LEU A 560 -8.98 -0.18 -11.11
CA LEU A 560 -9.95 -0.05 -10.02
C LEU A 560 -11.40 -0.24 -10.48
N ASP A 561 -11.73 0.02 -11.75
CA ASP A 561 -13.05 -0.30 -12.31
C ASP A 561 -13.26 -1.82 -12.45
N ILE A 562 -12.21 -2.58 -12.78
CA ILE A 562 -12.23 -4.05 -12.72
C ILE A 562 -12.49 -4.50 -11.28
N VAL A 563 -11.75 -3.94 -10.30
CA VAL A 563 -11.96 -4.22 -8.87
C VAL A 563 -13.40 -3.95 -8.46
N TYR A 564 -13.94 -2.79 -8.83
CA TYR A 564 -15.31 -2.41 -8.51
C TYR A 564 -16.35 -3.35 -9.12
N SER A 565 -16.20 -3.67 -10.41
CA SER A 565 -17.13 -4.53 -11.13
C SER A 565 -17.17 -5.96 -10.58
N GLU A 566 -16.01 -6.55 -10.29
CA GLU A 566 -15.90 -7.88 -9.71
C GLU A 566 -16.35 -7.92 -8.25
N ALA A 567 -15.98 -6.93 -7.43
CA ALA A 567 -16.46 -6.82 -6.05
C ALA A 567 -17.98 -6.70 -5.99
N LYS A 568 -18.58 -5.92 -6.91
CA LYS A 568 -20.04 -5.83 -7.07
C LYS A 568 -20.65 -7.18 -7.44
N ALA A 569 -20.05 -7.93 -8.37
CA ALA A 569 -20.50 -9.27 -8.75
C ALA A 569 -20.44 -10.26 -7.57
N LEU A 570 -19.42 -10.14 -6.71
CA LEU A 570 -19.24 -10.92 -5.48
C LEU A 570 -20.09 -10.43 -4.30
N GLN A 571 -20.77 -9.29 -4.44
CA GLN A 571 -21.46 -8.59 -3.35
C GLN A 571 -20.52 -8.31 -2.16
N SER A 572 -19.27 -7.98 -2.45
CA SER A 572 -18.26 -7.60 -1.45
C SER A 572 -18.12 -6.07 -1.43
N PRO A 573 -18.38 -5.41 -0.30
CA PRO A 573 -18.22 -3.96 -0.20
C PRO A 573 -16.73 -3.58 -0.29
N ILE A 574 -16.44 -2.53 -1.05
CA ILE A 574 -15.10 -1.96 -1.20
C ILE A 574 -15.10 -0.42 -1.05
N PRO A 575 -15.61 0.13 0.07
CA PRO A 575 -15.77 1.57 0.26
C PRO A 575 -14.47 2.37 0.09
N ILE A 576 -13.32 1.85 0.51
CA ILE A 576 -12.05 2.57 0.42
C ILE A 576 -11.58 2.63 -1.04
N ALA A 577 -11.58 1.49 -1.73
CA ALA A 577 -11.19 1.44 -3.15
C ALA A 577 -12.16 2.19 -4.07
N SER A 578 -13.46 2.20 -3.74
CA SER A 578 -14.46 2.98 -4.48
C SER A 578 -14.16 4.48 -4.42
N VAL A 579 -13.76 4.98 -3.25
CA VAL A 579 -13.35 6.39 -3.10
C VAL A 579 -12.04 6.67 -3.83
N ALA A 580 -11.06 5.75 -3.78
CA ALA A 580 -9.83 5.88 -4.54
C ALA A 580 -10.09 5.94 -6.06
N LEU A 581 -10.98 5.08 -6.58
CA LEU A 581 -11.41 5.10 -7.99
C LEU A 581 -11.96 6.48 -8.39
N GLN A 582 -12.80 7.09 -7.54
CA GLN A 582 -13.33 8.42 -7.80
C GLN A 582 -12.23 9.49 -7.90
N GLN A 583 -11.13 9.38 -7.13
CA GLN A 583 -10.02 10.33 -7.27
C GLN A 583 -9.33 10.20 -8.62
N PHE A 584 -9.13 8.98 -9.13
CA PHE A 584 -8.59 8.80 -10.47
C PHE A 584 -9.55 9.26 -11.57
N ILE A 585 -10.86 9.04 -11.42
CA ILE A 585 -11.87 9.59 -12.34
C ILE A 585 -11.86 11.12 -12.35
N ASN A 586 -11.77 11.75 -11.17
CA ASN A 586 -11.60 13.21 -11.06
C ASN A 586 -10.34 13.67 -11.81
N GLY A 587 -9.22 12.97 -11.66
CA GLY A 587 -7.98 13.26 -12.39
C GLY A 587 -8.16 13.20 -13.90
N VAL A 588 -8.87 12.18 -14.41
CA VAL A 588 -9.24 12.11 -15.83
C VAL A 588 -10.12 13.30 -16.24
N GLY A 589 -11.10 13.68 -15.41
CA GLY A 589 -11.94 14.86 -15.62
C GLY A 589 -11.16 16.18 -15.70
N LEU A 590 -10.00 16.26 -15.03
CA LEU A 590 -9.05 17.37 -15.13
C LEU A 590 -8.09 17.27 -16.34
N GLY A 591 -8.29 16.31 -17.24
CA GLY A 591 -7.46 16.11 -18.43
C GLY A 591 -6.14 15.36 -18.17
N LEU A 592 -6.01 14.68 -17.03
CA LEU A 592 -4.76 14.02 -16.63
C LEU A 592 -4.67 12.55 -17.07
N ALA A 593 -5.56 12.08 -17.94
CA ALA A 593 -5.67 10.66 -18.30
C ALA A 593 -4.36 10.01 -18.78
N MET A 594 -3.57 10.74 -19.56
CA MET A 594 -2.29 10.29 -20.11
C MET A 594 -1.07 10.77 -19.30
N LYS A 595 -1.31 11.50 -18.20
CA LYS A 595 -0.26 11.91 -17.28
C LYS A 595 0.08 10.76 -16.33
N ASP A 596 1.22 10.87 -15.68
CA ASP A 596 1.70 9.87 -14.73
C ASP A 596 0.70 9.66 -13.57
N ASP A 597 0.60 8.43 -13.07
CA ASP A 597 -0.31 8.03 -11.98
C ASP A 597 -0.13 8.85 -10.70
N SER A 598 1.09 9.34 -10.43
CA SER A 598 1.38 10.26 -9.33
C SER A 598 0.65 11.61 -9.44
N GLN A 599 0.23 12.00 -10.64
CA GLN A 599 -0.45 13.28 -10.88
C GLN A 599 -1.90 13.31 -10.35
N VAL A 600 -2.41 12.20 -9.79
CA VAL A 600 -3.67 12.23 -9.03
C VAL A 600 -3.64 13.22 -7.85
N VAL A 601 -2.46 13.60 -7.34
CA VAL A 601 -2.31 14.68 -6.35
C VAL A 601 -2.91 16.01 -6.82
N LYS A 602 -2.89 16.28 -8.13
CA LYS A 602 -3.47 17.51 -8.72
C LYS A 602 -4.97 17.62 -8.52
N VAL A 603 -5.67 16.51 -8.25
CA VAL A 603 -7.09 16.53 -7.88
C VAL A 603 -7.28 17.35 -6.59
N TYR A 604 -6.42 17.12 -5.59
CA TYR A 604 -6.44 17.87 -4.35
C TYR A 604 -5.94 19.30 -4.51
N GLU A 605 -4.85 19.50 -5.28
CA GLU A 605 -4.32 20.84 -5.58
C GLU A 605 -5.38 21.72 -6.27
N SER A 606 -6.20 21.15 -7.16
CA SER A 606 -7.25 21.88 -7.88
C SER A 606 -8.38 22.39 -6.96
N VAL A 607 -8.59 21.75 -5.81
CA VAL A 607 -9.59 22.15 -4.82
C VAL A 607 -8.99 23.10 -3.79
N THR A 608 -7.75 22.84 -3.34
CA THR A 608 -7.11 23.63 -2.28
C THR A 608 -6.36 24.86 -2.78
N ASN A 609 -6.07 24.93 -4.09
CA ASN A 609 -5.19 25.89 -4.75
C ASN A 609 -3.76 25.93 -4.16
N ILE A 610 -3.30 24.83 -3.57
CA ILE A 610 -1.96 24.73 -2.97
C ILE A 610 -1.19 23.60 -3.66
N PRO A 611 -0.08 23.91 -4.36
CA PRO A 611 0.73 22.90 -5.02
C PRO A 611 1.59 22.14 -4.00
N VAL A 612 1.69 20.83 -4.19
CA VAL A 612 2.56 19.93 -3.40
C VAL A 612 3.99 20.01 -3.91
N GLY A 613 4.24 19.84 -5.20
CA GLY A 613 5.60 19.80 -5.77
C GLY A 613 6.33 21.16 -5.84
N LYS A 614 5.60 22.26 -5.64
CA LYS A 614 6.17 23.62 -5.52
C LYS A 614 5.92 24.20 -4.13
N TRP A 615 5.72 23.33 -3.14
CA TRP A 615 5.47 23.79 -1.79
C TRP A 615 6.65 24.66 -1.35
N SER A 616 6.36 25.94 -1.18
CA SER A 616 7.20 26.87 -0.45
C SER A 616 6.39 27.25 0.77
N ARG A 617 7.06 27.35 1.91
CA ARG A 617 6.43 27.81 3.15
C ARG A 617 5.71 29.12 2.85
N MET A 618 4.37 29.09 2.76
CA MET A 618 3.58 30.29 2.55
C MET A 618 3.90 31.20 3.73
N LYS A 619 4.58 32.31 3.45
CA LYS A 619 5.02 33.28 4.45
C LYS A 619 3.84 34.01 5.08
#